data_AF-A0A7V5TNK5-F1
#
_entry.id   AF-A0A7V5TNK5-F1
#
_cell.length_a   1.000
_cell.length_b   1.000
_cell.length_c   1.000
_cell.angle_alpha   90.00
_cell.angle_beta   90.00
_cell.angle_gamma   90.00
#
_symmetry.space_group_name_H-M   'P 1'
#
loop_
_entity.id
_entity.type
_entity.pdbx_description
1 polymer ?
#
loop_
_entity_poly.entity_id
_entity_poly.type
_entity_poly.pdbx_seq_one_letter_code
_entity_poly.pdbx_strand_id
1 'polypeptide(L)'
;MPPEEPPLYVELVQPTPTAGPPYRMVTLPGVSDASNDDGPAYLSDRVNESFNALRRRVEEETGWDYLAHLGTTQLPMAHTPYAGHSRMSWHVCGRAFGLDQTPYDESPRRVELAREDVGNVTYWRVFLRATAQDGSMGEPLREPVWDLHARDEGGRAMVEGGRLVDEVPEGYYVDFTTLAADYGWERVPALWRWRYFWPDIRWWRFRKTDGLNWWECMLEVFTPEEIEPVFGPVPGYER
;
A
#
# COMPACT_ATOMS: atom_id res chain seq x y z
N MET A 1 -21.49 30.30 -5.12
CA MET A 1 -20.76 29.02 -4.95
C MET A 1 -19.29 29.34 -4.91
N PRO A 2 -18.52 28.81 -3.96
CA PRO A 2 -17.07 28.79 -4.11
C PRO A 2 -16.71 27.99 -5.38
N PRO A 3 -15.62 28.34 -6.08
CA PRO A 3 -15.13 27.52 -7.18
C PRO A 3 -14.81 26.12 -6.65
N GLU A 4 -15.26 25.10 -7.36
CA GLU A 4 -14.93 23.70 -7.06
C GLU A 4 -13.42 23.53 -7.27
N GLU A 5 -12.71 23.07 -6.24
CA GLU A 5 -11.28 22.82 -6.35
C GLU A 5 -11.04 21.72 -7.40
N PRO A 6 -10.03 21.87 -8.28
CA PRO A 6 -9.74 20.85 -9.27
C PRO A 6 -9.39 19.52 -8.58
N PRO A 7 -9.79 18.37 -9.16
CA PRO A 7 -9.50 17.08 -8.56
C PRO A 7 -7.98 16.85 -8.51
N LEU A 8 -7.51 16.16 -7.47
CA LEU A 8 -6.09 15.84 -7.28
C LEU A 8 -5.51 14.99 -8.42
N TYR A 9 -6.35 14.23 -9.11
CA TYR A 9 -6.00 13.40 -10.26
C TYR A 9 -7.23 13.13 -11.14
N VAL A 10 -6.98 12.67 -12.37
CA VAL A 10 -7.99 12.13 -13.28
C VAL A 10 -7.42 10.84 -13.87
N GLU A 11 -8.13 9.72 -13.75
CA GLU A 11 -7.72 8.46 -14.40
C GLU A 11 -7.92 8.58 -15.92
N LEU A 12 -6.85 8.34 -16.67
CA LEU A 12 -6.80 8.42 -18.12
C LEU A 12 -6.87 7.01 -18.71
N VAL A 13 -8.04 6.41 -18.53
CA VAL A 13 -8.30 5.04 -18.95
C VAL A 13 -8.23 4.93 -20.47
N GLN A 14 -7.44 3.97 -20.94
CA GLN A 14 -7.26 3.67 -22.33
C GLN A 14 -8.54 3.05 -22.91
N PRO A 15 -8.77 3.19 -24.24
CA PRO A 15 -9.97 2.65 -24.86
C PRO A 15 -10.12 1.16 -24.57
N THR A 16 -11.30 0.78 -24.09
CA THR A 16 -11.67 -0.61 -23.85
C THR A 16 -11.40 -1.46 -25.10
N PRO A 17 -10.65 -2.57 -25.00
CA PRO A 17 -10.42 -3.45 -26.12
C PRO A 17 -11.72 -4.01 -26.71
N THR A 18 -11.76 -4.28 -28.02
CA THR A 18 -12.92 -4.88 -28.69
C THR A 18 -13.18 -6.32 -28.23
N ALA A 19 -12.18 -6.99 -27.65
CA ALA A 19 -12.26 -8.35 -27.13
C ALA A 19 -11.30 -8.52 -25.94
N GLY A 20 -11.66 -9.41 -25.01
CA GLY A 20 -10.89 -9.66 -23.78
C GLY A 20 -11.37 -8.81 -22.60
N PRO A 21 -10.55 -8.72 -21.53
CA PRO A 21 -10.90 -7.93 -20.36
C PRO A 21 -10.98 -6.42 -20.70
N PRO A 22 -11.79 -5.65 -19.96
CA PRO A 22 -12.06 -4.26 -20.29
C PRO A 22 -10.86 -3.33 -20.05
N TYR A 23 -9.94 -3.72 -19.18
CA TYR A 23 -8.75 -2.96 -18.83
C TYR A 23 -7.52 -3.86 -18.83
N ARG A 24 -6.34 -3.24 -18.72
CA ARG A 24 -5.05 -3.94 -18.75
C ARG A 24 -4.16 -3.49 -17.62
N MET A 25 -3.16 -4.34 -17.33
CA MET A 25 -2.01 -3.93 -16.53
C MET A 25 -1.13 -3.01 -17.35
N VAL A 26 -0.76 -1.87 -16.78
CA VAL A 26 0.14 -0.89 -17.38
C VAL A 26 1.41 -0.79 -16.55
N THR A 27 2.53 -0.64 -17.24
CA THR A 27 3.82 -0.39 -16.59
C THR A 27 3.82 1.00 -15.97
N LEU A 28 4.33 1.10 -14.74
CA LEU A 28 4.57 2.36 -14.07
C LEU A 28 5.95 2.92 -14.45
N PRO A 29 6.04 4.05 -15.18
CA PRO A 29 7.33 4.57 -15.63
C PRO A 29 8.22 4.98 -14.45
N GLY A 30 9.47 4.51 -14.45
CA GLY A 30 10.44 4.84 -13.42
C GLY A 30 10.11 4.28 -12.03
N VAL A 31 9.28 3.23 -11.95
CA VAL A 31 9.00 2.50 -10.70
C VAL A 31 9.49 1.06 -10.84
N SER A 32 10.26 0.58 -9.87
CA SER A 32 10.68 -0.81 -9.77
C SER A 32 9.86 -1.58 -8.73
N ASP A 33 9.76 -2.88 -8.92
CA ASP A 33 9.09 -3.81 -8.01
C ASP A 33 10.07 -4.88 -7.51
N ALA A 34 10.41 -4.83 -6.23
CA ALA A 34 11.34 -5.76 -5.59
C ALA A 34 10.83 -7.22 -5.63
N SER A 35 9.51 -7.45 -5.68
CA SER A 35 8.94 -8.79 -5.83
C SER A 35 9.10 -9.37 -7.24
N ASN A 36 9.55 -8.56 -8.19
CA ASN A 36 9.82 -8.91 -9.59
C ASN A 36 11.31 -8.72 -9.92
N ASP A 37 12.21 -9.07 -9.00
CA ASP A 37 13.67 -8.93 -9.15
C ASP A 37 14.11 -7.52 -9.58
N ASP A 38 13.53 -6.50 -8.93
CA ASP A 38 13.70 -5.07 -9.25
C ASP A 38 13.31 -4.69 -10.70
N GLY A 39 12.45 -5.51 -11.31
CA GLY A 39 11.88 -5.29 -12.63
C GLY A 39 10.79 -4.21 -12.67
N PRO A 40 10.15 -4.03 -13.84
CA PRO A 40 9.07 -3.05 -13.99
C PRO A 40 7.90 -3.35 -13.05
N ALA A 41 7.36 -2.30 -12.44
CA ALA A 41 6.14 -2.36 -11.65
C ALA A 41 4.89 -2.19 -12.54
N TYR A 42 3.79 -2.84 -12.16
CA TYR A 42 2.54 -2.82 -12.91
C TYR A 42 1.34 -2.56 -12.02
N LEU A 43 0.42 -1.71 -12.49
CA LEU A 43 -0.91 -1.52 -11.91
C LEU A 43 -1.97 -1.57 -13.00
N SER A 44 -3.23 -1.72 -12.60
CA SER A 44 -4.35 -1.57 -13.53
C SER A 44 -4.40 -0.14 -14.08
N ASP A 45 -4.72 0.00 -15.36
CA ASP A 45 -5.00 1.28 -16.06
C ASP A 45 -6.15 2.10 -15.43
N ARG A 46 -6.84 1.52 -14.44
CA ARG A 46 -7.91 2.14 -13.68
C ARG A 46 -7.44 2.94 -12.46
N VAL A 47 -6.17 2.75 -12.06
CA VAL A 47 -5.61 3.28 -10.79
C VAL A 47 -4.18 3.81 -10.93
N ASN A 48 -3.61 3.78 -12.13
CA ASN A 48 -2.22 4.17 -12.36
C ASN A 48 -2.05 5.69 -12.30
N GLU A 49 -3.03 6.50 -12.70
CA GLU A 49 -2.89 7.96 -12.57
C GLU A 49 -2.98 8.42 -11.11
N SER A 50 -3.89 7.87 -10.30
CA SER A 50 -3.92 8.15 -8.86
C SER A 50 -2.61 7.78 -8.17
N PHE A 51 -2.02 6.63 -8.51
CA PHE A 51 -0.69 6.25 -7.99
C PHE A 51 0.40 7.24 -8.43
N ASN A 52 0.47 7.59 -9.71
CA ASN A 52 1.50 8.50 -10.22
C ASN A 52 1.34 9.93 -9.65
N ALA A 53 0.11 10.36 -9.38
CA ALA A 53 -0.16 11.63 -8.71
C ALA A 53 0.26 11.60 -7.23
N LEU A 54 -0.07 10.51 -6.52
CA LEU A 54 0.40 10.28 -5.14
C LEU A 54 1.93 10.29 -5.07
N ARG A 55 2.62 9.57 -5.98
CA ARG A 55 4.10 9.54 -6.05
C ARG A 55 4.72 10.93 -6.16
N ARG A 56 4.23 11.75 -7.10
CA ARG A 56 4.70 13.12 -7.24
C ARG A 56 4.48 13.94 -5.97
N ARG A 57 3.30 13.83 -5.37
CA ARG A 57 3.00 14.55 -4.13
C ARG A 57 3.89 14.11 -2.97
N VAL A 58 4.17 12.81 -2.86
CA VAL A 58 5.10 12.30 -1.85
C VAL A 58 6.49 12.88 -2.07
N GLU A 59 7.02 12.84 -3.30
CA GLU A 59 8.34 13.41 -3.62
C GLU A 59 8.42 14.92 -3.32
N GLU A 60 7.37 15.68 -3.61
CA GLU A 60 7.28 17.11 -3.31
C GLU A 60 7.30 17.40 -1.80
N GLU A 61 6.59 16.60 -1.00
CA GLU A 61 6.43 16.81 0.45
C GLU A 61 7.61 16.27 1.25
N THR A 62 8.21 15.16 0.82
CA THR A 62 9.33 14.54 1.53
C THR A 62 10.68 14.98 0.98
N GLY A 63 10.75 15.48 -0.25
CA GLY A 63 12.02 15.76 -0.93
C GLY A 63 12.77 14.52 -1.39
N TRP A 64 12.11 13.36 -1.49
CA TRP A 64 12.67 12.15 -2.09
C TRP A 64 11.57 11.19 -2.58
N ASP A 65 11.85 10.49 -3.68
CA ASP A 65 10.88 9.60 -4.33
C ASP A 65 10.81 8.22 -3.65
N TYR A 66 10.06 8.13 -2.55
CA TYR A 66 9.86 6.87 -1.84
C TYR A 66 9.09 5.82 -2.67
N LEU A 67 8.22 6.26 -3.59
CA LEU A 67 7.39 5.37 -4.40
C LEU A 67 8.06 4.95 -5.72
N ALA A 68 9.31 5.33 -5.97
CA ALA A 68 10.12 4.81 -7.08
C ALA A 68 10.48 3.34 -6.91
N HIS A 69 10.57 2.85 -5.67
CA HIS A 69 10.98 1.48 -5.35
C HIS A 69 9.93 0.85 -4.45
N LEU A 70 9.13 -0.05 -5.01
CA LEU A 70 8.04 -0.71 -4.30
C LEU A 70 8.43 -2.12 -3.90
N GLY A 71 7.92 -2.58 -2.76
CA GLY A 71 8.10 -3.94 -2.31
C GLY A 71 7.27 -4.96 -3.10
N THR A 72 6.06 -4.59 -3.55
CA THR A 72 5.18 -5.46 -4.35
C THR A 72 4.13 -4.65 -5.09
N THR A 73 3.94 -4.87 -6.39
CA THR A 73 2.79 -4.31 -7.14
C THR A 73 1.88 -5.38 -7.69
N GLN A 74 2.45 -6.45 -8.22
CA GLN A 74 1.69 -7.51 -8.87
C GLN A 74 1.97 -8.88 -8.25
N LEU A 75 0.93 -9.71 -8.17
CA LEU A 75 1.07 -11.13 -7.83
C LEU A 75 0.45 -11.99 -8.94
N PRO A 76 1.05 -13.14 -9.30
CA PRO A 76 0.42 -14.06 -10.23
C PRO A 76 -0.84 -14.69 -9.62
N MET A 77 -1.83 -15.07 -10.44
CA MET A 77 -3.03 -15.77 -9.96
C MET A 77 -2.71 -17.06 -9.18
N ALA A 78 -1.64 -17.75 -9.58
CA ALA A 78 -1.17 -18.97 -8.95
C ALA A 78 -0.33 -18.74 -7.67
N HIS A 79 -0.11 -17.49 -7.22
CA HIS A 79 0.73 -17.21 -6.04
C HIS A 79 0.28 -18.00 -4.79
N THR A 80 1.22 -18.35 -3.93
CA THR A 80 0.94 -19.03 -2.66
C THR A 80 1.07 -18.02 -1.53
N PRO A 81 -0.04 -17.64 -0.87
CA PRO A 81 0.03 -16.70 0.24
C PRO A 81 0.58 -17.38 1.50
N TYR A 82 1.00 -16.58 2.49
CA TYR A 82 1.37 -17.11 3.80
C TYR A 82 0.21 -17.89 4.43
N ALA A 83 0.52 -18.88 5.26
CA ALA A 83 -0.49 -19.67 5.95
C ALA A 83 -1.46 -18.76 6.72
N GLY A 84 -2.76 -18.88 6.47
CA GLY A 84 -3.82 -18.05 7.07
C GLY A 84 -4.14 -16.74 6.33
N HIS A 85 -3.40 -16.39 5.28
CA HIS A 85 -3.75 -15.28 4.38
C HIS A 85 -4.68 -15.78 3.27
N SER A 86 -5.59 -14.91 2.83
CA SER A 86 -6.42 -15.19 1.65
C SER A 86 -5.58 -15.19 0.37
N ARG A 87 -5.91 -16.09 -0.57
CA ARG A 87 -5.40 -16.06 -1.96
C ARG A 87 -6.02 -14.89 -2.76
N MET A 88 -7.13 -14.33 -2.30
CA MET A 88 -7.86 -13.25 -2.97
C MET A 88 -7.20 -11.90 -2.66
N SER A 89 -6.06 -11.66 -3.31
CA SER A 89 -5.28 -10.44 -3.16
C SER A 89 -5.59 -9.43 -4.26
N TRP A 90 -5.67 -8.15 -3.92
CA TRP A 90 -5.86 -7.03 -4.85
C TRP A 90 -4.61 -6.76 -5.72
N HIS A 91 -3.45 -7.30 -5.32
CA HIS A 91 -2.24 -7.28 -6.16
C HIS A 91 -2.40 -8.13 -7.43
N VAL A 92 -3.30 -9.12 -7.43
CA VAL A 92 -3.52 -9.97 -8.61
C VAL A 92 -4.14 -9.17 -9.75
N CYS A 93 -5.11 -8.31 -9.42
CA CYS A 93 -5.80 -7.42 -10.36
C CYS A 93 -5.17 -6.01 -10.44
N GLY A 94 -3.97 -5.80 -9.89
CA GLY A 94 -3.20 -4.55 -10.08
C GLY A 94 -3.81 -3.33 -9.39
N ARG A 95 -4.59 -3.54 -8.33
CA ARG A 95 -5.26 -2.49 -7.55
C ARG A 95 -4.73 -2.40 -6.11
N ALA A 96 -3.50 -2.85 -5.91
CA ALA A 96 -2.78 -2.74 -4.64
C ALA A 96 -1.28 -2.58 -4.88
N PHE A 97 -0.61 -1.88 -3.97
CA PHE A 97 0.84 -1.81 -3.91
C PHE A 97 1.34 -2.02 -2.47
N GLY A 98 2.59 -2.44 -2.38
CA GLY A 98 3.34 -2.70 -1.18
C GLY A 98 4.53 -1.76 -1.14
N LEU A 99 4.67 -1.01 -0.06
CA LEU A 99 5.82 -0.14 0.18
C LEU A 99 7.09 -0.97 0.40
N ASP A 100 8.24 -0.42 0.00
CA ASP A 100 9.54 -0.93 0.45
C ASP A 100 9.69 -0.73 1.97
N GLN A 101 10.06 -1.80 2.65
CA GLN A 101 10.20 -1.83 4.10
C GLN A 101 11.60 -1.42 4.55
N THR A 102 12.60 -1.41 3.66
CA THR A 102 13.99 -1.08 3.99
C THR A 102 14.14 0.23 4.77
N PRO A 103 13.43 1.33 4.41
CA PRO A 103 13.56 2.60 5.13
C PRO A 103 13.06 2.59 6.59
N TYR A 104 12.29 1.57 7.00
CA TYR A 104 11.89 1.35 8.40
C TYR A 104 13.02 0.75 9.24
N ASP A 105 13.94 0.00 8.61
CA ASP A 105 15.06 -0.68 9.27
C ASP A 105 16.35 0.15 9.30
N GLU A 106 16.34 1.32 8.66
CA GLU A 106 17.50 2.20 8.58
C GLU A 106 17.82 2.93 9.89
N SER A 107 19.06 3.43 10.00
CA SER A 107 19.51 4.27 11.11
C SER A 107 20.20 5.54 10.57
N PRO A 108 19.60 6.73 10.77
CA PRO A 108 18.29 6.94 11.40
C PRO A 108 17.13 6.43 10.53
N ARG A 109 16.01 6.03 11.16
CA ARG A 109 14.82 5.54 10.45
C ARG A 109 14.27 6.63 9.52
N ARG A 110 13.90 6.23 8.31
CA ARG A 110 13.23 7.09 7.33
C ARG A 110 11.73 6.84 7.25
N VAL A 111 11.25 5.73 7.82
CA VAL A 111 9.83 5.42 8.01
C VAL A 111 9.57 5.20 9.50
N GLU A 112 8.54 5.87 10.02
CA GLU A 112 8.03 5.65 11.37
C GLU A 112 6.56 5.23 11.34
N LEU A 113 6.13 4.47 12.34
CA LEU A 113 4.80 3.86 12.36
C LEU A 113 4.04 4.25 13.62
N ALA A 114 2.81 4.76 13.51
CA ALA A 114 1.91 4.85 14.66
C ALA A 114 0.87 3.73 14.59
N ARG A 115 0.61 3.09 15.73
CA ARG A 115 -0.46 2.09 15.86
C ARG A 115 -1.80 2.80 16.06
N GLU A 116 -2.77 2.47 15.25
CA GLU A 116 -4.15 2.96 15.40
C GLU A 116 -5.11 1.77 15.50
N ASP A 117 -5.75 1.60 16.66
CA ASP A 117 -6.77 0.57 16.86
C ASP A 117 -8.17 1.16 16.63
N VAL A 118 -8.87 0.65 15.62
CA VAL A 118 -10.25 1.04 15.28
C VAL A 118 -11.17 -0.15 15.53
N GLY A 119 -11.97 -0.08 16.59
CA GLY A 119 -12.76 -1.23 17.04
C GLY A 119 -11.85 -2.38 17.48
N ASN A 120 -11.98 -3.54 16.83
CA ASN A 120 -11.14 -4.72 17.07
C ASN A 120 -10.03 -4.90 16.01
N VAL A 121 -9.81 -3.89 15.18
CA VAL A 121 -8.88 -3.94 14.05
C VAL A 121 -7.70 -3.01 14.31
N THR A 122 -6.49 -3.53 14.14
CA THR A 122 -5.26 -2.73 14.21
C THR A 122 -4.88 -2.25 12.81
N TYR A 123 -4.67 -0.95 12.69
CA TYR A 123 -4.09 -0.29 11.53
C TYR A 123 -2.76 0.35 11.90
N TRP A 124 -1.99 0.66 10.87
CA TRP A 124 -0.75 1.41 10.99
C TRP A 124 -0.90 2.72 10.22
N ARG A 125 -0.43 3.79 10.84
CA ARG A 125 -0.19 5.06 10.18
C ARG A 125 1.29 5.14 9.88
N VAL A 126 1.62 5.47 8.65
CA VAL A 126 2.98 5.51 8.09
C VAL A 126 3.41 6.95 7.95
N PHE A 127 4.56 7.29 8.53
CA PHE A 127 5.19 8.60 8.46
C PHE A 127 6.52 8.50 7.74
N LEU A 128 6.76 9.38 6.77
CA LEU A 128 7.99 9.44 6.00
C LEU A 128 8.83 10.59 6.50
N ARG A 129 10.09 10.34 6.80
CA ARG A 129 11.02 11.41 7.17
C ARG A 129 11.33 12.28 5.95
N ALA A 130 11.21 13.59 6.10
CA ALA A 130 11.57 14.54 5.06
C ALA A 130 13.09 14.65 4.89
N THR A 131 13.57 14.90 3.69
CA THR A 131 14.98 15.13 3.38
C THR A 131 15.48 16.41 4.05
N ALA A 132 14.70 17.49 3.97
CA ALA A 132 14.97 18.72 4.72
C ALA A 132 14.43 18.55 6.15
N GLN A 133 15.28 18.80 7.15
CA GLN A 133 14.94 18.71 8.58
C GLN A 133 15.03 20.09 9.25
N ASP A 134 14.84 21.15 8.47
CA ASP A 134 14.87 22.56 8.90
C ASP A 134 13.47 23.18 9.08
N GLY A 135 12.41 22.36 8.91
CA GLY A 135 11.01 22.77 8.99
C GLY A 135 10.42 23.35 7.72
N SER A 136 11.16 23.32 6.61
CA SER A 136 10.61 23.66 5.29
C SER A 136 9.71 22.56 4.68
N MET A 137 9.80 21.33 5.19
CA MET A 137 9.08 20.14 4.73
C MET A 137 8.61 19.30 5.91
N GLY A 138 7.39 18.76 5.85
CA GLY A 138 6.79 17.94 6.89
C GLY A 138 6.53 18.68 8.21
N GLU A 139 6.12 17.93 9.23
CA GLU A 139 5.88 18.44 10.59
C GLU A 139 6.56 17.54 11.63
N PRO A 140 6.93 18.09 12.80
CA PRO A 140 7.36 17.25 13.91
C PRO A 140 6.26 16.31 14.38
N LEU A 141 6.63 15.08 14.73
CA LEU A 141 5.72 14.16 15.38
C LEU A 141 5.35 14.71 16.76
N ARG A 142 4.11 14.46 17.18
CA ARG A 142 3.56 14.94 18.46
C ARG A 142 3.39 13.84 19.50
N GLU A 143 3.48 12.60 19.08
CA GLU A 143 3.26 11.42 19.89
C GLU A 143 4.35 10.38 19.61
N PRO A 144 4.68 9.53 20.61
CA PRO A 144 5.60 8.42 20.39
C PRO A 144 5.08 7.46 19.31
N VAL A 145 5.99 6.93 18.51
CA VAL A 145 5.70 5.95 17.47
C VAL A 145 5.86 4.53 18.00
N TRP A 146 5.28 3.56 17.29
CA TRP A 146 5.37 2.15 17.62
C TRP A 146 6.60 1.52 16.99
N ASP A 147 7.49 1.00 17.83
CA ASP A 147 8.61 0.17 17.41
C ASP A 147 8.18 -1.31 17.35
N LEU A 148 8.04 -1.82 16.13
CA LEU A 148 7.78 -3.22 15.85
C LEU A 148 8.94 -4.13 16.29
N HIS A 149 10.19 -3.66 16.23
CA HIS A 149 11.37 -4.50 16.52
C HIS A 149 11.55 -4.78 18.01
N ALA A 150 11.02 -3.93 18.87
CA ALA A 150 11.03 -4.14 20.31
C ALA A 150 10.37 -5.45 20.76
N ARG A 151 9.59 -6.12 19.91
CA ARG A 151 9.05 -7.45 20.21
C ARG A 151 10.13 -8.49 20.49
N ASP A 152 11.32 -8.30 19.93
CA ASP A 152 12.46 -9.21 20.10
C ASP A 152 13.19 -8.99 21.44
N GLU A 153 12.89 -7.90 22.16
CA GLU A 153 13.43 -7.59 23.49
C GLU A 153 12.79 -8.46 24.61
N GLY A 154 11.67 -9.13 24.32
CA GLY A 154 10.95 -9.97 25.28
C GLY A 154 9.96 -9.20 26.18
N GLY A 155 9.57 -9.83 27.29
CA GLY A 155 8.69 -9.21 28.30
C GLY A 155 7.36 -8.71 27.75
N ARG A 156 6.98 -7.48 28.11
CA ARG A 156 5.72 -6.86 27.67
C ARG A 156 5.71 -6.59 26.16
N ALA A 157 6.85 -6.21 25.58
CA ALA A 157 6.95 -5.85 24.17
C ALA A 157 6.68 -7.05 23.25
N MET A 158 7.14 -8.25 23.63
CA MET A 158 6.82 -9.49 22.92
C MET A 158 5.32 -9.77 22.89
N VAL A 159 4.62 -9.60 24.03
CA VAL A 159 3.17 -9.84 24.13
C VAL A 159 2.38 -8.81 23.34
N GLU A 160 2.82 -7.56 23.34
CA GLU A 160 2.16 -6.46 22.63
C GLU A 160 2.52 -6.36 21.14
N GLY A 161 3.53 -7.11 20.68
CA GLY A 161 3.99 -7.06 19.28
C GLY A 161 4.89 -5.88 18.94
N GLY A 162 5.52 -5.30 19.96
CA GLY A 162 6.35 -4.10 19.91
C GLY A 162 6.12 -3.22 21.14
N ARG A 163 6.62 -1.98 21.11
CA ARG A 163 6.34 -0.98 22.16
C ARG A 163 6.34 0.42 21.57
N LEU A 164 5.72 1.37 22.26
CA LEU A 164 5.97 2.78 21.98
C LEU A 164 7.43 3.10 22.30
N VAL A 165 8.09 3.86 21.44
CA VAL A 165 9.41 4.43 21.74
C VAL A 165 9.34 5.33 22.97
N ASP A 166 10.44 5.43 23.71
CA ASP A 166 10.47 6.16 24.98
C ASP A 166 10.41 7.69 24.77
N GLU A 167 10.90 8.16 23.62
CA GLU A 167 10.93 9.57 23.22
C GLU A 167 10.31 9.75 21.84
N VAL A 168 9.60 10.87 21.63
CA VAL A 168 9.05 11.20 20.31
C VAL A 168 10.21 11.39 19.33
N PRO A 169 10.22 10.72 18.16
CA PRO A 169 11.31 10.87 17.20
C PRO A 169 11.50 12.32 16.79
N GLU A 170 12.75 12.79 16.89
CA GLU A 170 13.11 14.14 16.45
C GLU A 170 13.17 14.20 14.92
N GLY A 171 12.68 15.31 14.38
CA GLY A 171 12.73 15.58 12.94
C GLY A 171 11.40 16.06 12.40
N TYR A 172 11.34 16.12 11.07
CA TYR A 172 10.13 16.49 10.34
C TYR A 172 9.69 15.33 9.45
N TYR A 173 8.40 15.04 9.52
CA TYR A 173 7.79 13.87 8.91
C TYR A 173 6.53 14.25 8.14
N VAL A 174 6.26 13.49 7.07
CA VAL A 174 5.09 13.61 6.23
C VAL A 174 4.17 12.43 6.51
N ASP A 175 2.89 12.71 6.68
CA ASP A 175 1.87 11.70 6.89
C ASP A 175 1.47 11.02 5.59
N PHE A 176 2.19 9.94 5.24
CA PHE A 176 1.92 9.21 4.01
C PHE A 176 0.53 8.58 4.00
N THR A 177 0.01 8.16 5.16
CA THR A 177 -1.31 7.51 5.22
C THR A 177 -2.43 8.48 4.88
N THR A 178 -2.34 9.71 5.37
CA THR A 178 -3.28 10.77 4.98
C THR A 178 -3.14 11.12 3.50
N LEU A 179 -1.91 11.32 3.00
CA LEU A 179 -1.70 11.57 1.57
C LEU A 179 -2.28 10.43 0.71
N ALA A 180 -1.97 9.17 1.01
CA ALA A 180 -2.50 8.03 0.28
C ALA A 180 -4.03 8.03 0.24
N ALA A 181 -4.69 8.34 1.36
CA ALA A 181 -6.14 8.42 1.44
C ALA A 181 -6.73 9.53 0.55
N ASP A 182 -6.07 10.68 0.44
CA ASP A 182 -6.51 11.79 -0.44
C ASP A 182 -6.49 11.38 -1.93
N TYR A 183 -5.61 10.47 -2.33
CA TYR A 183 -5.57 9.87 -3.67
C TYR A 183 -6.41 8.57 -3.77
N GLY A 184 -7.20 8.26 -2.74
CA GLY A 184 -8.11 7.13 -2.69
C GLY A 184 -7.43 5.76 -2.49
N TRP A 185 -6.22 5.74 -1.94
CA TRP A 185 -5.52 4.52 -1.53
C TRP A 185 -5.77 4.22 -0.05
N GLU A 186 -6.35 3.06 0.21
CA GLU A 186 -6.71 2.58 1.53
C GLU A 186 -5.58 1.74 2.13
N ARG A 187 -5.19 2.04 3.37
CA ARG A 187 -4.37 1.13 4.18
C ARG A 187 -5.11 -0.18 4.46
N VAL A 188 -4.36 -1.28 4.54
CA VAL A 188 -4.89 -2.60 4.86
C VAL A 188 -4.74 -2.88 6.36
N PRO A 189 -5.75 -3.47 7.03
CA PRO A 189 -5.61 -3.83 8.44
C PRO A 189 -4.61 -4.94 8.67
N ALA A 190 -3.98 -4.89 9.84
CA ALA A 190 -3.18 -5.99 10.36
C ALA A 190 -4.08 -7.22 10.61
N LEU A 191 -3.51 -8.41 10.43
CA LEU A 191 -4.18 -9.67 10.75
C LEU A 191 -3.94 -10.06 12.21
N TRP A 192 -4.76 -10.96 12.73
CA TRP A 192 -4.81 -11.30 14.16
C TRP A 192 -3.47 -11.77 14.79
N ARG A 193 -2.51 -12.27 13.99
CA ARG A 193 -1.19 -12.70 14.48
C ARG A 193 -0.10 -11.63 14.37
N TRP A 194 -0.44 -10.39 14.00
CA TRP A 194 0.55 -9.34 13.72
C TRP A 194 1.58 -9.15 14.84
N ARG A 195 1.20 -9.44 16.08
CA ARG A 195 2.08 -9.34 17.25
C ARG A 195 3.29 -10.27 17.22
N TYR A 196 3.17 -11.42 16.56
CA TYR A 196 4.20 -12.48 16.56
C TYR A 196 4.50 -13.05 15.18
N PHE A 197 3.83 -12.57 14.12
CA PHE A 197 4.08 -12.99 12.75
C PHE A 197 4.18 -11.77 11.83
N TRP A 198 5.40 -11.48 11.36
CA TRP A 198 5.71 -10.27 10.60
C TRP A 198 4.76 -10.01 9.40
N PRO A 199 4.45 -11.01 8.55
CA PRO A 199 3.57 -10.81 7.40
C PRO A 199 2.15 -10.37 7.76
N ASP A 200 1.71 -10.57 9.00
CA ASP A 200 0.39 -10.15 9.48
C ASP A 200 0.36 -8.67 9.88
N ILE A 201 1.50 -7.96 9.96
CA ILE A 201 1.56 -6.52 10.32
C ILE A 201 0.95 -5.63 9.24
N ARG A 202 1.34 -5.84 7.97
CA ARG A 202 0.72 -5.22 6.78
C ARG A 202 0.75 -3.69 6.69
N TRP A 203 1.58 -2.99 7.48
CA TRP A 203 1.72 -1.52 7.40
C TRP A 203 2.08 -1.02 6.00
N TRP A 204 2.82 -1.84 5.23
CA TRP A 204 3.27 -1.51 3.89
C TRP A 204 2.19 -1.70 2.81
N ARG A 205 1.01 -2.24 3.11
CA ARG A 205 0.02 -2.61 2.08
C ARG A 205 -1.06 -1.56 1.92
N PHE A 206 -1.22 -1.10 0.69
CA PHE A 206 -2.27 -0.16 0.27
C PHE A 206 -3.05 -0.75 -0.91
N ARG A 207 -4.35 -0.45 -0.98
CA ARG A 207 -5.24 -0.90 -2.06
C ARG A 207 -6.22 0.19 -2.46
N LYS A 208 -6.74 0.13 -3.67
CA LYS A 208 -7.78 1.05 -4.15
C LYS A 208 -8.97 0.26 -4.68
N THR A 209 -10.00 0.15 -3.84
CA THR A 209 -11.16 -0.72 -4.14
C THR A 209 -12.16 -0.06 -5.09
N ASP A 210 -12.34 1.26 -4.98
CA ASP A 210 -13.37 2.05 -5.66
C ASP A 210 -14.77 1.38 -5.64
N GLY A 211 -15.09 0.71 -4.52
CA GLY A 211 -16.39 0.04 -4.33
C GLY A 211 -16.52 -1.33 -4.98
N LEU A 212 -15.49 -1.82 -5.69
CA LEU A 212 -15.49 -3.15 -6.27
C LEU A 212 -15.29 -4.23 -5.21
N ASN A 213 -15.90 -5.39 -5.44
CA ASN A 213 -15.50 -6.62 -4.78
C ASN A 213 -14.32 -7.28 -5.53
N TRP A 214 -13.74 -8.33 -4.94
CA TRP A 214 -12.56 -8.96 -5.53
C TRP A 214 -12.81 -9.63 -6.89
N TRP A 215 -13.99 -10.22 -7.11
CA TRP A 215 -14.33 -10.84 -8.40
C TRP A 215 -14.49 -9.78 -9.50
N GLU A 216 -15.13 -8.67 -9.19
CA GLU A 216 -15.24 -7.52 -10.10
C GLU A 216 -13.85 -6.99 -10.47
N CYS A 217 -12.94 -6.86 -9.50
CA CYS A 217 -11.55 -6.49 -9.74
C CYS A 217 -10.83 -7.47 -10.68
N MET A 218 -11.06 -8.77 -10.53
CA MET A 218 -10.46 -9.78 -11.41
C MET A 218 -10.99 -9.67 -12.84
N LEU A 219 -12.30 -9.46 -12.99
CA LEU A 219 -12.95 -9.30 -14.29
C LEU A 219 -12.55 -8.01 -15.02
N GLU A 220 -11.93 -7.04 -14.33
CA GLU A 220 -11.37 -5.86 -14.99
C GLU A 220 -10.17 -6.19 -15.89
N VAL A 221 -9.41 -7.23 -15.56
CA VAL A 221 -8.10 -7.51 -16.18
C VAL A 221 -7.90 -8.96 -16.62
N PHE A 222 -8.81 -9.87 -16.28
CA PHE A 222 -8.79 -11.27 -16.68
C PHE A 222 -10.17 -11.71 -17.18
N THR A 223 -10.19 -12.71 -18.06
CA THR A 223 -11.41 -13.36 -18.51
C THR A 223 -11.88 -14.41 -17.49
N PRO A 224 -13.19 -14.73 -17.42
CA PRO A 224 -13.70 -15.82 -16.60
C PRO A 224 -12.99 -17.15 -16.88
N GLU A 225 -12.68 -17.45 -18.14
CA GLU A 225 -11.98 -18.67 -18.56
C GLU A 225 -10.56 -18.78 -17.98
N GLU A 226 -9.92 -17.65 -17.69
CA GLU A 226 -8.62 -17.59 -17.00
C GLU A 226 -8.75 -17.70 -15.47
N ILE A 227 -9.82 -17.15 -14.90
CA ILE A 227 -10.06 -17.09 -13.46
C ILE A 227 -10.53 -18.45 -12.91
N GLU A 228 -11.50 -19.08 -13.58
CA GLU A 228 -12.19 -20.29 -13.11
C GLU A 228 -11.26 -21.47 -12.78
N PRO A 229 -10.22 -21.76 -13.59
CA PRO A 229 -9.29 -22.86 -13.31
C PRO A 229 -8.50 -22.69 -12.01
N VAL A 230 -8.32 -21.45 -11.52
CA VAL A 230 -7.47 -21.15 -10.35
C VAL A 230 -8.29 -20.90 -9.10
N PHE A 231 -9.42 -20.22 -9.22
CA PHE A 231 -10.23 -19.76 -8.08
C PHE A 231 -11.62 -20.39 -7.99
N GLY A 232 -12.01 -21.19 -9.00
CA GLY A 232 -13.35 -21.76 -9.10
C GLY A 232 -14.34 -20.80 -9.78
N PRO A 233 -15.63 -21.18 -9.83
CA PRO A 233 -16.65 -20.46 -10.60
C PRO A 233 -16.80 -19.02 -10.13
N VAL A 234 -16.83 -18.09 -11.09
CA VAL A 234 -17.07 -16.66 -10.82
C VAL A 234 -18.55 -16.47 -10.40
N PRO A 235 -18.84 -15.91 -9.21
CA PRO A 235 -20.22 -15.73 -8.76
C PRO A 235 -21.03 -14.86 -9.73
N GLY A 236 -22.20 -15.35 -10.15
CA GLY A 236 -23.12 -14.62 -11.03
C GLY A 236 -22.74 -14.63 -12.52
N TYR A 237 -21.70 -15.37 -12.92
CA TYR A 237 -21.36 -15.58 -14.33
C TYR A 237 -22.04 -16.87 -14.84
N GLU A 238 -22.91 -16.75 -15.84
CA GLU A 238 -23.49 -17.87 -16.58
C GLU A 238 -22.86 -17.89 -17.98
N ARG A 239 -22.36 -19.06 -18.41
CA ARG A 239 -21.71 -19.26 -19.73
C ARG A 239 -22.68 -19.13 -20.91
#